data_AF-A0A7K4JUB4-F1
#
_entry.id   AF-A0A7K4JUB4-F1
#
_cell.length_a   1.000
_cell.length_b   1.000
_cell.length_c   1.000
_cell.angle_alpha   90.00
_cell.angle_beta   90.00
_cell.angle_gamma   90.00
#
_symmetry.space_group_name_H-M   'P 1'
#
loop_
_entity.id
_entity.type
_entity.pdbx_description
1 polymer ?
#
loop_
_entity_poly.entity_id
_entity_poly.type
_entity_poly.pdbx_seq_one_letter_code
_entity_poly.pdbx_strand_id
1 'polypeptide(L)'
;MRMVIFRCFSTGRGRGMVEMIPNAETLRKIQVEHGVTGSFKDRPLADWLQKHNPEEDEYEKAVENFIYSCAGCCVATYVLGICDRHNDNIMLKTTGHMFHIDFGRFLGHAQMFGNIKRDRAPFVFTSDMAYVINGGDKPSSRFHDFVDLCCQAYNLIRKHTHLFLNLLGLMLSCGIPELSDLEDLKYVYDALRPQDSDADATTYFTRLIESSLGSVATKLNFFIHNLAQMKFTGSDARPTLSFAPRTHTIKTSGRIRDVFLCRHERVFNPNKGYTYVVKVQRESPGDVAFVQRTFEEFQELHNKLRLLFPSSLLPSFPSRFIIGRSRGEAVAERRKEELNGYIWHLIHAAPEVAE
;
A
#
# COMPACT_ATOMS: atom_id res chain seq x y z
N MET A 1 -16.43 -5.38 22.27
CA MET A 1 -15.42 -5.13 21.22
C MET A 1 -15.15 -3.65 20.91
N ARG A 2 -15.74 -2.64 21.59
CA ARG A 2 -15.40 -1.20 21.41
C ARG A 2 -15.17 -0.77 19.94
N MET A 3 -16.01 -1.23 19.02
CA MET A 3 -15.81 -0.97 17.59
C MET A 3 -16.20 0.46 17.23
N VAL A 4 -15.49 1.07 16.28
CA VAL A 4 -15.90 2.33 15.66
C VAL A 4 -16.71 2.01 14.41
N ILE A 5 -18.01 2.30 14.46
CA ILE A 5 -18.92 2.19 13.33
C ILE A 5 -19.27 3.62 12.92
N PHE A 6 -18.82 4.03 11.74
CA PHE A 6 -19.05 5.37 11.21
C PHE A 6 -20.21 5.36 10.22
N ARG A 7 -20.91 6.48 10.12
CA ARG A 7 -22.04 6.61 9.20
C ARG A 7 -21.56 6.72 7.75
N CYS A 8 -22.19 5.96 6.88
CA CYS A 8 -21.98 5.99 5.44
C CYS A 8 -23.34 5.95 4.75
N PHE A 9 -23.61 6.93 3.89
CA PHE A 9 -24.90 7.09 3.21
C PHE A 9 -24.70 7.25 1.71
N SER A 10 -25.33 6.38 0.92
CA SER A 10 -25.46 6.59 -0.52
C SER A 10 -26.53 7.64 -0.79
N THR A 11 -26.21 8.67 -1.58
CA THR A 11 -27.15 9.73 -1.99
C THR A 11 -27.54 9.61 -3.46
N GLY A 12 -27.02 8.61 -4.17
CA GLY A 12 -27.31 8.29 -5.56
C GLY A 12 -26.19 7.53 -6.25
N ARG A 13 -26.28 7.34 -7.56
CA ARG A 13 -25.29 6.58 -8.33
C ARG A 13 -23.91 7.26 -8.27
N GLY A 14 -22.91 6.54 -7.75
CA GLY A 14 -21.53 7.02 -7.66
C GLY A 14 -21.32 8.20 -6.69
N ARG A 15 -22.29 8.49 -5.81
CA ARG A 15 -22.21 9.59 -4.85
C ARG A 15 -22.73 9.17 -3.48
N GLY A 16 -22.09 9.70 -2.45
CA GLY A 16 -22.44 9.41 -1.06
C GLY A 16 -21.73 10.33 -0.10
N MET A 17 -21.99 10.14 1.19
CA MET A 17 -21.37 10.86 2.29
C MET A 17 -20.84 9.86 3.30
N VAL A 18 -19.66 10.13 3.83
CA VAL A 18 -19.02 9.34 4.87
C VAL A 18 -18.71 10.25 6.05
N GLU A 19 -19.00 9.78 7.25
CA GLU A 19 -18.68 10.47 8.48
C GLU A 19 -17.17 10.55 8.69
N MET A 20 -16.67 11.76 8.88
CA MET A 20 -15.29 11.99 9.26
C MET A 20 -15.10 11.67 10.73
N ILE A 21 -14.18 10.74 11.02
CA ILE A 21 -13.82 10.37 12.39
C ILE A 21 -12.66 11.25 12.84
N PRO A 22 -12.86 12.15 13.83
CA PRO A 22 -11.82 13.04 14.28
C PRO A 22 -10.74 12.29 15.07
N ASN A 23 -9.55 12.88 15.14
CA ASN A 23 -8.41 12.39 15.90
C ASN A 23 -8.03 10.95 15.54
N ALA A 24 -8.08 10.63 14.25
CA ALA A 24 -7.74 9.34 13.69
C ALA A 24 -6.74 9.51 12.56
N GLU A 25 -5.77 8.60 12.46
CA GLU A 25 -4.79 8.57 11.38
C GLU A 25 -4.69 7.17 10.79
N THR A 26 -4.34 7.08 9.50
CA THR A 26 -4.10 5.76 8.87
C THR A 26 -2.84 5.12 9.45
N LEU A 27 -2.81 3.80 9.57
CA LEU A 27 -1.63 3.09 10.05
C LEU A 27 -0.41 3.38 9.17
N ARG A 28 -0.61 3.57 7.86
CA ARG A 28 0.46 4.02 6.96
C ARG A 28 1.08 5.33 7.44
N LYS A 29 0.25 6.37 7.70
CA LYS A 29 0.78 7.68 8.10
C LYS A 29 1.61 7.56 9.37
N ILE A 30 1.13 6.80 10.35
CA ILE A 30 1.83 6.51 11.61
C ILE A 30 3.15 5.77 11.35
N GLN A 31 3.11 4.68 10.59
CA GLN A 31 4.29 3.85 10.30
C GLN A 31 5.37 4.64 9.53
N VAL A 32 4.97 5.51 8.59
CA VAL A 32 5.91 6.32 7.80
C VAL A 32 6.64 7.37 8.64
N GLU A 33 6.13 7.77 9.82
CA GLU A 33 6.91 8.59 10.78
C GLU A 33 8.23 7.90 11.17
N HIS A 34 8.28 6.56 11.11
CA HIS A 34 9.49 5.76 11.34
C HIS A 34 10.25 5.40 10.05
N GLY A 35 9.98 6.10 8.95
CA GLY A 35 10.57 5.90 7.63
C GLY A 35 9.79 4.93 6.74
N VAL A 36 10.24 4.78 5.49
CA VAL A 36 9.57 3.95 4.45
C VAL A 36 9.43 2.48 4.87
N THR A 37 10.36 1.99 5.68
CA THR A 37 10.37 0.63 6.24
C THR A 37 9.66 0.53 7.59
N GLY A 38 8.96 1.57 8.02
CA GLY A 38 8.27 1.60 9.31
C GLY A 38 7.23 0.49 9.49
N SER A 39 6.61 0.02 8.41
CA SER A 39 5.69 -1.14 8.42
C SER A 39 6.36 -2.48 8.80
N PHE A 40 7.69 -2.53 8.88
CA PHE A 40 8.45 -3.68 9.35
C PHE A 40 8.97 -3.52 10.78
N LYS A 41 8.75 -2.35 11.41
CA LYS A 41 9.14 -2.09 12.79
C LYS A 41 7.97 -2.38 13.71
N ASP A 42 8.27 -2.81 14.94
CA ASP A 42 7.25 -3.24 15.90
C ASP A 42 6.73 -2.08 16.77
N ARG A 43 7.51 -1.01 16.93
CA ARG A 43 7.17 0.12 17.81
C ARG A 43 6.23 1.21 17.27
N PRO A 44 6.05 1.45 15.95
CA PRO A 44 5.38 2.66 15.47
C PRO A 44 4.00 2.95 16.08
N LEU A 45 3.17 1.92 16.28
CA LEU A 45 1.84 2.09 16.84
C LEU A 45 1.88 2.40 18.34
N ALA A 46 2.76 1.72 19.10
CA ALA A 46 2.94 1.96 20.52
C ALA A 46 3.50 3.37 20.78
N ASP A 47 4.52 3.78 20.02
CA ASP A 47 5.12 5.11 20.12
C ASP A 47 4.08 6.20 19.81
N TRP A 48 3.22 5.98 18.82
CA TRP A 48 2.14 6.92 18.48
C TRP A 48 1.06 7.00 19.57
N LEU A 49 0.67 5.87 20.16
CA LEU A 49 -0.28 5.87 21.28
C LEU A 49 0.32 6.58 22.50
N GLN A 50 1.58 6.31 22.85
CA GLN A 50 2.27 6.94 23.96
C GLN A 50 2.42 8.46 23.75
N LYS A 51 2.68 8.89 22.52
CA LYS A 51 2.77 10.32 22.15
C LYS A 51 1.45 11.07 22.40
N HIS A 52 0.30 10.43 22.24
CA HIS A 52 -1.02 11.05 22.42
C HIS A 52 -1.66 10.80 23.79
N ASN A 53 -1.09 9.90 24.58
CA ASN A 53 -1.54 9.53 25.92
C ASN A 53 -0.29 9.46 26.82
N PRO A 54 0.25 10.61 27.27
CA PRO A 54 1.53 10.67 27.97
C PRO A 54 1.47 10.10 29.40
N GLU A 55 0.30 10.20 30.05
CA GLU A 55 0.08 9.66 31.39
C GLU A 55 -0.17 8.14 31.34
N GLU A 56 0.33 7.41 32.33
CA GLU A 56 0.27 5.94 32.36
C GLU A 56 -1.18 5.40 32.30
N ASP A 57 -2.09 6.00 33.07
CA ASP A 57 -3.51 5.63 33.08
C ASP A 57 -4.21 5.88 31.72
N GLU A 58 -3.83 6.94 31.03
CA GLU A 58 -4.37 7.26 29.70
C GLU A 58 -3.85 6.30 28.64
N TYR A 59 -2.55 5.98 28.70
CA TYR A 59 -1.91 5.03 27.80
C TYR A 59 -2.51 3.63 27.97
N GLU A 60 -2.64 3.15 29.21
CA GLU A 60 -3.24 1.85 29.51
C GLU A 60 -4.69 1.77 29.03
N LYS A 61 -5.48 2.84 29.19
CA LYS A 61 -6.83 2.93 28.63
C LYS A 61 -6.84 2.89 27.09
N ALA A 62 -5.87 3.54 26.44
CA ALA A 62 -5.74 3.51 24.99
C ALA A 62 -5.35 2.10 24.49
N VAL A 63 -4.41 1.43 25.17
CA VAL A 63 -4.04 0.03 24.88
C VAL A 63 -5.23 -0.90 25.07
N GLU A 64 -6.02 -0.73 26.12
CA GLU A 64 -7.24 -1.52 26.33
C GLU A 64 -8.24 -1.32 25.19
N ASN A 65 -8.49 -0.07 24.77
CA ASN A 65 -9.34 0.23 23.61
C ASN A 65 -8.80 -0.42 22.33
N PHE A 66 -7.48 -0.42 22.15
CA PHE A 66 -6.82 -1.07 21.02
C PHE A 66 -7.07 -2.57 21.01
N ILE A 67 -6.86 -3.25 22.14
CA ILE A 67 -7.10 -4.71 22.28
C ILE A 67 -8.54 -5.05 21.88
N TYR A 68 -9.54 -4.38 22.45
CA TYR A 68 -10.95 -4.69 22.18
C TYR A 68 -11.36 -4.40 20.73
N SER A 69 -10.95 -3.26 20.19
CA SER A 69 -11.31 -2.83 18.83
C SER A 69 -10.58 -3.63 17.75
N CYS A 70 -9.30 -3.96 17.99
CA CYS A 70 -8.52 -4.83 17.13
C CYS A 70 -9.13 -6.23 17.05
N ALA A 71 -9.47 -6.83 18.20
CA ALA A 71 -10.12 -8.14 18.24
C ALA A 71 -11.45 -8.14 17.47
N GLY A 72 -12.26 -7.09 17.64
CA GLY A 72 -13.52 -6.92 16.90
C GLY A 72 -13.30 -6.84 15.39
N CYS A 73 -12.31 -6.07 14.95
CA CYS A 73 -11.97 -5.93 13.54
C CYS A 73 -11.41 -7.23 12.93
N CYS A 74 -10.54 -7.96 13.62
CA CYS A 74 -10.02 -9.25 13.15
C CYS A 74 -11.15 -10.25 12.88
N VAL A 75 -12.07 -10.39 13.83
CA VAL A 75 -13.23 -11.30 13.67
C VAL A 75 -14.17 -10.82 12.56
N ALA A 76 -14.54 -9.54 12.55
CA ALA A 76 -15.49 -9.01 11.58
C ALA A 76 -14.95 -9.06 10.14
N THR A 77 -13.68 -8.70 9.94
CA THR A 77 -13.07 -8.70 8.60
C THR A 77 -12.88 -10.10 8.05
N TYR A 78 -12.58 -11.08 8.91
CA TYR A 78 -12.53 -12.48 8.53
C TYR A 78 -13.92 -13.00 8.11
N VAL A 79 -14.93 -12.84 8.98
CA VAL A 79 -16.28 -13.37 8.74
C VAL A 79 -16.91 -12.79 7.47
N LEU A 80 -16.75 -11.48 7.24
CA LEU A 80 -17.29 -10.79 6.06
C LEU A 80 -16.36 -10.88 4.84
N GLY A 81 -15.17 -11.47 4.98
CA GLY A 81 -14.21 -11.59 3.90
C GLY A 81 -13.80 -10.25 3.30
N ILE A 82 -13.61 -9.23 4.14
CA ILE A 82 -13.22 -7.89 3.69
C ILE A 82 -11.82 -7.98 3.08
N CYS A 83 -11.72 -7.64 1.79
CA CYS A 83 -10.50 -7.75 1.01
C CYS A 83 -9.80 -6.38 0.87
N ASP A 84 -8.65 -6.35 0.19
CA ASP A 84 -7.84 -5.15 -0.06
C ASP A 84 -7.44 -4.44 1.24
N ARG A 85 -7.07 -5.23 2.25
CA ARG A 85 -6.71 -4.72 3.58
C ARG A 85 -5.23 -4.38 3.61
N HIS A 86 -4.95 -3.09 3.42
CA HIS A 86 -3.63 -2.50 3.58
C HIS A 86 -3.63 -1.41 4.67
N ASN A 87 -2.45 -0.99 5.10
CA ASN A 87 -2.25 -0.02 6.19
C ASN A 87 -2.84 1.38 5.94
N ASP A 88 -3.15 1.76 4.70
CA ASP A 88 -3.96 2.96 4.43
C ASP A 88 -5.46 2.78 4.74
N ASN A 89 -5.98 1.55 4.68
CA ASN A 89 -7.41 1.27 4.89
C ASN A 89 -7.71 0.85 6.34
N ILE A 90 -6.74 1.05 7.23
CA ILE A 90 -6.88 0.82 8.67
C ILE A 90 -6.45 2.11 9.36
N MET A 91 -7.30 2.57 10.28
CA MET A 91 -7.09 3.79 11.02
C MET A 91 -7.02 3.51 12.52
N LEU A 92 -6.32 4.39 13.23
CA LEU A 92 -6.18 4.35 14.68
C LEU A 92 -6.54 5.72 15.25
N LYS A 93 -7.46 5.75 16.22
CA LYS A 93 -7.81 6.96 16.98
C LYS A 93 -6.79 7.20 18.10
N THR A 94 -6.59 8.46 18.49
CA THR A 94 -5.70 8.82 19.62
C THR A 94 -6.13 8.13 20.92
N THR A 95 -7.43 7.93 21.09
CA THR A 95 -8.04 7.13 22.18
C THR A 95 -7.75 5.62 22.14
N GLY A 96 -6.97 5.12 21.17
CA GLY A 96 -6.61 3.70 21.03
C GLY A 96 -7.54 2.85 20.15
N HIS A 97 -8.68 3.38 19.69
CA HIS A 97 -9.63 2.59 18.89
C HIS A 97 -9.12 2.38 17.45
N MET A 98 -8.88 1.12 17.08
CA MET A 98 -8.55 0.71 15.71
C MET A 98 -9.84 0.41 14.93
N PHE A 99 -9.89 0.82 13.66
CA PHE A 99 -11.02 0.53 12.79
C PHE A 99 -10.61 0.48 11.31
N HIS A 100 -11.41 -0.23 10.52
CA HIS A 100 -11.20 -0.36 9.08
C HIS A 100 -12.06 0.67 8.33
N ILE A 101 -11.57 1.16 7.21
CA ILE A 101 -12.29 2.03 6.27
C ILE A 101 -12.26 1.42 4.87
N ASP A 102 -13.00 1.98 3.92
CA ASP A 102 -13.03 1.52 2.53
C ASP A 102 -13.39 0.03 2.39
N PHE A 103 -14.69 -0.29 2.43
CA PHE A 103 -15.22 -1.65 2.39
C PHE A 103 -15.65 -2.07 0.97
N GLY A 104 -15.09 -1.47 -0.08
CA GLY A 104 -15.52 -1.68 -1.47
C GLY A 104 -15.35 -3.10 -2.01
N ARG A 105 -14.66 -4.00 -1.30
CA ARG A 105 -14.45 -5.41 -1.66
C ARG A 105 -14.67 -6.31 -0.45
N PHE A 106 -15.59 -7.26 -0.54
CA PHE A 106 -15.94 -8.19 0.54
C PHE A 106 -16.36 -9.57 0.00
N LEU A 107 -16.67 -10.52 0.88
CA LEU A 107 -17.03 -11.92 0.56
C LEU A 107 -15.96 -12.70 -0.21
N GLY A 108 -14.69 -12.35 -0.04
CA GLY A 108 -13.59 -13.07 -0.67
C GLY A 108 -13.34 -12.71 -2.15
N HIS A 109 -14.02 -11.67 -2.66
CA HIS A 109 -13.74 -11.02 -3.96
C HIS A 109 -12.41 -10.24 -3.93
N ALA A 110 -11.32 -10.95 -3.65
CA ALA A 110 -9.98 -10.40 -3.54
C ALA A 110 -9.40 -10.07 -4.92
N GLN A 111 -8.64 -8.98 -5.00
CA GLN A 111 -7.87 -8.68 -6.21
C GLN A 111 -6.82 -9.77 -6.46
N MET A 112 -6.76 -10.25 -7.71
CA MET A 112 -5.71 -11.14 -8.14
C MET A 112 -4.57 -10.35 -8.81
N PHE A 113 -3.34 -10.72 -8.50
CA PHE A 113 -2.17 -10.27 -9.26
C PHE A 113 -1.66 -11.45 -10.10
N GLY A 114 -2.03 -11.49 -11.38
CA GLY A 114 -1.92 -12.71 -12.19
C GLY A 114 -2.87 -13.79 -11.66
N ASN A 115 -2.37 -15.01 -11.42
CA ASN A 115 -3.15 -16.14 -10.87
C ASN A 115 -3.07 -16.27 -9.33
N ILE A 116 -2.55 -15.25 -8.65
CA ILE A 116 -2.28 -15.28 -7.21
C ILE A 116 -3.19 -14.27 -6.50
N LYS A 117 -3.92 -14.71 -5.48
CA LYS A 117 -4.65 -13.80 -4.58
C LYS A 117 -3.68 -12.89 -3.84
N ARG A 118 -3.93 -11.58 -3.90
CA ARG A 118 -3.11 -10.55 -3.24
C ARG A 118 -3.23 -10.64 -1.72
N ASP A 119 -4.43 -10.93 -1.22
CA ASP A 119 -4.70 -11.17 0.20
C ASP A 119 -4.50 -12.66 0.51
N ARG A 120 -3.37 -12.98 1.13
CA ARG A 120 -3.01 -14.35 1.53
C ARG A 120 -3.23 -14.63 3.02
N ALA A 121 -3.32 -13.59 3.84
CA ALA A 121 -3.62 -13.71 5.25
C ALA A 121 -5.14 -13.72 5.49
N PRO A 122 -5.65 -14.49 6.46
CA PRO A 122 -7.07 -14.48 6.83
C PRO A 122 -7.61 -13.10 7.20
N PHE A 123 -6.79 -12.29 7.88
CA PHE A 123 -7.05 -10.89 8.19
C PHE A 123 -5.72 -10.17 8.44
N VAL A 124 -5.75 -8.85 8.55
CA VAL A 124 -4.57 -8.07 8.94
C VAL A 124 -4.35 -8.20 10.44
N PHE A 125 -3.20 -8.76 10.79
CA PHE A 125 -2.67 -8.71 12.16
C PHE A 125 -1.15 -8.69 12.09
N THR A 126 -0.54 -7.54 12.37
CA THR A 126 0.90 -7.28 12.16
C THR A 126 1.68 -7.25 13.46
N SER A 127 3.02 -7.31 13.38
CA SER A 127 3.88 -7.39 14.57
C SER A 127 3.87 -6.12 15.42
N ASP A 128 3.61 -4.96 14.82
CA ASP A 128 3.38 -3.71 15.56
C ASP A 128 2.07 -3.70 16.35
N MET A 129 1.01 -4.32 15.81
CA MET A 129 -0.23 -4.55 16.56
C MET A 129 0.00 -5.50 17.73
N ALA A 130 0.73 -6.60 17.50
CA ALA A 130 1.10 -7.54 18.55
C ALA A 130 1.98 -6.90 19.63
N TYR A 131 2.90 -6.00 19.25
CA TYR A 131 3.74 -5.26 20.20
C TYR A 131 2.91 -4.39 21.14
N VAL A 132 1.90 -3.66 20.62
CA VAL A 132 0.96 -2.88 21.44
C VAL A 132 0.22 -3.78 22.44
N ILE A 133 -0.32 -4.91 21.98
CA ILE A 133 -1.07 -5.86 22.82
C ILE A 133 -0.16 -6.44 23.91
N ASN A 134 1.05 -6.85 23.54
CA ASN A 134 2.02 -7.43 24.46
C ASN A 134 2.52 -6.45 25.51
N GLY A 135 2.55 -5.14 25.20
CA GLY A 135 3.29 -4.15 25.96
C GLY A 135 4.82 -4.28 25.76
N GLY A 136 5.26 -4.87 24.64
CA GLY A 136 6.67 -5.12 24.36
C GLY A 136 6.91 -6.27 23.37
N ASP A 137 8.18 -6.67 23.24
CA ASP A 137 8.62 -7.66 22.24
C ASP A 137 8.21 -9.10 22.55
N LYS A 138 7.89 -9.40 23.82
CA LYS A 138 7.60 -10.76 24.28
C LYS A 138 6.09 -10.98 24.44
N PRO A 139 5.57 -12.16 24.10
CA PRO A 139 4.20 -12.54 24.44
C PRO A 139 3.92 -12.32 25.93
N SER A 140 2.80 -11.68 26.23
CA SER A 140 2.34 -11.45 27.60
C SER A 140 0.94 -12.02 27.83
N SER A 141 0.45 -11.99 29.08
CA SER A 141 -0.93 -12.43 29.38
C SER A 141 -1.98 -11.70 28.54
N ARG A 142 -1.74 -10.42 28.22
CA ARG A 142 -2.61 -9.60 27.37
C ARG A 142 -2.81 -10.20 25.97
N PHE A 143 -1.80 -10.91 25.44
CA PHE A 143 -1.95 -11.59 24.15
C PHE A 143 -2.85 -12.81 24.25
N HIS A 144 -2.76 -13.57 25.33
CA HIS A 144 -3.71 -14.66 25.58
C HIS A 144 -5.13 -14.11 25.75
N ASP A 145 -5.30 -13.02 26.51
CA ASP A 145 -6.60 -12.36 26.67
C ASP A 145 -7.16 -11.86 25.32
N PHE A 146 -6.30 -11.33 24.44
CA PHE A 146 -6.68 -10.93 23.09
C PHE A 146 -7.14 -12.12 22.23
N VAL A 147 -6.42 -13.25 22.27
CA VAL A 147 -6.81 -14.48 21.56
C VAL A 147 -8.15 -15.00 22.08
N ASP A 148 -8.31 -15.06 23.40
CA ASP A 148 -9.55 -15.49 24.03
C ASP A 148 -10.72 -14.59 23.65
N LEU A 149 -10.51 -13.27 23.65
CA LEU A 149 -11.51 -12.29 23.24
C LEU A 149 -11.94 -12.50 21.77
N CYS A 150 -11.00 -12.75 20.88
CA CYS A 150 -11.28 -13.06 19.47
C CYS A 150 -12.11 -14.35 19.33
N CYS A 151 -11.69 -15.42 20.00
CA CYS A 151 -12.35 -16.72 19.96
C CYS A 151 -13.77 -16.67 20.55
N GLN A 152 -13.96 -15.94 21.65
CA GLN A 152 -15.28 -15.72 22.25
C GLN A 152 -16.21 -14.97 21.29
N ALA A 153 -15.73 -13.88 20.69
CA ALA A 153 -16.51 -13.11 19.74
C ALA A 153 -16.85 -13.90 18.47
N TYR A 154 -15.90 -14.66 17.92
CA TYR A 154 -16.13 -15.53 16.77
C TYR A 154 -17.20 -16.59 17.07
N ASN A 155 -17.10 -17.27 18.22
CA ASN A 155 -18.09 -18.25 18.64
C ASN A 155 -19.49 -17.64 18.84
N LEU A 156 -19.57 -16.44 19.41
CA LEU A 156 -20.83 -15.75 19.59
C LEU A 156 -21.48 -15.42 18.24
N ILE A 157 -20.72 -14.86 17.30
CA ILE A 157 -21.22 -14.52 15.96
C ILE A 157 -21.65 -15.79 15.20
N ARG A 158 -20.86 -16.87 15.25
CA ARG A 158 -21.18 -18.15 14.63
C ARG A 158 -22.53 -18.72 15.08
N LYS A 159 -22.87 -18.60 16.37
CA LYS A 159 -24.18 -19.05 16.88
C LYS A 159 -25.36 -18.28 16.26
N HIS A 160 -25.10 -17.13 15.65
CA HIS A 160 -26.08 -16.31 14.93
C HIS A 160 -25.96 -16.41 13.40
N THR A 161 -25.34 -17.47 12.85
CA THR A 161 -25.09 -17.62 11.40
C THR A 161 -26.33 -17.37 10.54
N HIS A 162 -27.48 -17.94 10.90
CA HIS A 162 -28.72 -17.76 10.13
C HIS A 162 -29.19 -16.30 10.06
N LEU A 163 -28.95 -15.50 11.10
CA LEU A 163 -29.29 -14.07 11.09
C LEU A 163 -28.47 -13.33 10.02
N PHE A 164 -27.14 -13.54 10.00
CA PHE A 164 -26.25 -12.90 9.03
C PHE A 164 -26.59 -13.33 7.60
N LEU A 165 -26.81 -14.62 7.37
CA LEU A 165 -27.17 -15.13 6.05
C LEU A 165 -28.52 -14.59 5.55
N ASN A 166 -29.51 -14.46 6.43
CA ASN A 166 -30.80 -13.88 6.06
C ASN A 166 -30.66 -12.39 5.71
N LEU A 167 -29.91 -11.61 6.50
CA LEU A 167 -29.68 -10.19 6.21
C LEU A 167 -28.97 -9.98 4.88
N LEU A 168 -27.91 -10.75 4.61
CA LEU A 168 -27.20 -10.71 3.32
C LEU A 168 -28.07 -11.23 2.17
N GLY A 169 -28.88 -12.28 2.42
CA GLY A 169 -29.81 -12.82 1.44
C GLY A 169 -30.85 -11.79 0.98
N LEU A 170 -31.34 -10.95 1.89
CA LEU A 170 -32.24 -9.83 1.54
C LEU A 170 -31.54 -8.77 0.66
N MET A 171 -30.21 -8.69 0.69
CA MET A 171 -29.42 -7.71 -0.07
C MET A 171 -29.04 -8.19 -1.48
N LEU A 172 -29.25 -9.48 -1.83
CA LEU A 172 -28.89 -10.02 -3.16
C LEU A 172 -29.54 -9.24 -4.31
N SER A 173 -30.75 -8.72 -4.10
CA SER A 173 -31.47 -7.96 -5.13
C SER A 173 -31.11 -6.46 -5.18
N CYS A 174 -30.16 -6.00 -4.35
CA CYS A 174 -29.78 -4.59 -4.27
C CYS A 174 -28.78 -4.16 -5.37
N GLY A 175 -28.33 -5.08 -6.23
CA GLY A 175 -27.39 -4.77 -7.32
C GLY A 175 -25.98 -4.47 -6.82
N ILE A 176 -25.58 -5.07 -5.69
CA ILE A 176 -24.21 -5.01 -5.17
C ILE A 176 -23.37 -6.03 -5.94
N PRO A 177 -22.33 -5.62 -6.69
CA PRO A 177 -21.59 -6.54 -7.56
C PRO A 177 -20.95 -7.73 -6.81
N GLU A 178 -20.46 -7.50 -5.59
CA GLU A 178 -19.82 -8.51 -4.74
C GLU A 178 -20.82 -9.42 -4.00
N LEU A 179 -22.13 -9.16 -4.07
CA LEU A 179 -23.19 -9.94 -3.43
C LEU A 179 -24.35 -10.09 -4.43
N SER A 180 -24.16 -11.02 -5.35
CA SER A 180 -25.04 -11.22 -6.52
C SER A 180 -25.65 -12.61 -6.58
N ASP A 181 -25.05 -13.61 -5.93
CA ASP A 181 -25.54 -14.99 -5.95
C ASP A 181 -25.43 -15.71 -4.60
N LEU A 182 -25.85 -16.99 -4.59
CA LEU A 182 -25.81 -17.83 -3.41
C LEU A 182 -24.40 -18.33 -3.05
N GLU A 183 -23.44 -18.31 -3.99
CA GLU A 183 -22.04 -18.64 -3.71
C GLU A 183 -21.39 -17.55 -2.84
N ASP A 184 -21.77 -16.29 -3.04
CA ASP A 184 -21.35 -15.17 -2.19
C ASP A 184 -21.81 -15.35 -0.74
N LEU A 185 -23.04 -15.85 -0.52
CA LEU A 185 -23.54 -16.20 0.82
C LEU A 185 -22.81 -17.40 1.42
N LYS A 186 -22.44 -18.37 0.56
CA LYS A 186 -21.71 -19.56 0.97
C LYS A 186 -20.35 -19.21 1.58
N TYR A 187 -19.69 -18.15 1.12
CA TYR A 187 -18.47 -17.64 1.76
C TYR A 187 -18.67 -17.40 3.26
N VAL A 188 -19.73 -16.69 3.65
CA VAL A 188 -19.99 -16.34 5.05
C VAL A 188 -20.36 -17.59 5.86
N TYR A 189 -21.13 -18.51 5.27
CA TYR A 189 -21.42 -19.80 5.89
C TYR A 189 -20.13 -20.59 6.18
N ASP A 190 -19.26 -20.70 5.18
CA ASP A 190 -18.00 -21.44 5.27
C ASP A 190 -17.01 -20.76 6.24
N ALA A 191 -17.01 -19.43 6.31
CA ALA A 191 -16.22 -18.65 7.26
C ALA A 191 -16.74 -18.77 8.70
N LEU A 192 -18.06 -18.86 8.91
CA LEU A 192 -18.64 -19.00 10.25
C LEU A 192 -18.57 -20.43 10.76
N ARG A 193 -18.58 -21.44 9.90
CA ARG A 193 -18.49 -22.87 10.28
C ARG A 193 -19.53 -23.28 11.34
N PRO A 194 -20.83 -23.01 11.15
CA PRO A 194 -21.87 -23.19 12.18
C PRO A 194 -21.95 -24.59 12.78
N GLN A 195 -21.53 -25.61 12.03
CA GLN A 195 -21.51 -27.02 12.43
C GLN A 195 -20.42 -27.38 13.46
N ASP A 196 -19.41 -26.54 13.64
CA ASP A 196 -18.29 -26.83 14.53
C ASP A 196 -18.68 -26.62 16.01
N SER A 197 -18.07 -27.40 16.90
CA SER A 197 -18.19 -27.19 18.35
C SER A 197 -17.48 -25.89 18.78
N ASP A 198 -17.84 -25.35 19.96
CA ASP A 198 -17.19 -24.16 20.49
C ASP A 198 -15.67 -24.34 20.67
N ALA A 199 -15.22 -25.57 20.99
CA ALA A 199 -13.81 -25.92 21.14
C ALA A 199 -13.07 -26.01 19.79
N ASP A 200 -13.70 -26.63 18.77
CA ASP A 200 -13.13 -26.73 17.43
C ASP A 200 -13.02 -25.36 16.77
N ALA A 201 -14.08 -24.54 16.91
CA ALA A 201 -14.12 -23.16 16.43
C ALA A 201 -13.06 -22.28 17.09
N THR A 202 -12.83 -22.45 18.40
CA THR A 202 -11.75 -21.77 19.14
C THR A 202 -10.38 -22.17 18.58
N THR A 203 -10.12 -23.47 18.48
CA THR A 203 -8.86 -24.00 17.92
C THR A 203 -8.61 -23.48 16.50
N TYR A 204 -9.66 -23.45 15.68
CA TYR A 204 -9.61 -22.94 14.32
C TYR A 204 -9.22 -21.46 14.28
N PHE A 205 -9.91 -20.62 15.06
CA PHE A 205 -9.67 -19.18 15.03
C PHE A 205 -8.29 -18.80 15.62
N THR A 206 -7.82 -19.52 16.65
CA THR A 206 -6.44 -19.35 17.16
C THR A 206 -5.40 -19.57 16.06
N ARG A 207 -5.55 -20.61 15.23
CA ARG A 207 -4.65 -20.84 14.08
C ARG A 207 -4.69 -19.73 13.04
N LEU A 208 -5.85 -19.08 12.84
CA LEU A 208 -5.96 -17.92 11.95
C LEU A 208 -5.19 -16.72 12.48
N ILE A 209 -5.20 -16.49 13.80
CA ILE A 209 -4.42 -15.42 14.45
C ILE A 209 -2.92 -15.68 14.24
N GLU A 210 -2.45 -16.91 14.52
CA GLU A 210 -1.06 -17.31 14.32
C GLU A 210 -0.62 -17.17 12.86
N SER A 211 -1.45 -17.64 11.92
CA SER A 211 -1.20 -17.53 10.48
C SER A 211 -1.14 -16.07 10.02
N SER A 212 -2.02 -15.21 10.53
CA SER A 212 -2.05 -13.79 10.20
C SER A 212 -0.82 -13.06 10.73
N LEU A 213 -0.43 -13.33 11.99
CA LEU A 213 0.77 -12.75 12.62
C LEU A 213 2.06 -13.13 11.88
N GLY A 214 2.14 -14.38 11.42
CA GLY A 214 3.29 -14.90 10.67
C GLY A 214 3.35 -14.45 9.20
N SER A 215 2.36 -13.71 8.70
CA SER A 215 2.26 -13.37 7.27
C SER A 215 3.27 -12.30 6.83
N VAL A 216 4.37 -12.74 6.22
CA VAL A 216 5.33 -11.86 5.53
C VAL A 216 4.68 -11.15 4.34
N ALA A 217 3.70 -11.78 3.70
CA ALA A 217 2.98 -11.21 2.55
C ALA A 217 2.23 -9.92 2.92
N THR A 218 1.64 -9.86 4.11
CA THR A 218 0.92 -8.67 4.61
C THR A 218 1.88 -7.49 4.78
N LYS A 219 3.04 -7.72 5.41
CA LYS A 219 4.08 -6.68 5.58
C LYS A 219 4.64 -6.20 4.25
N LEU A 220 4.84 -7.10 3.29
CA LEU A 220 5.29 -6.75 1.95
C LEU A 220 4.24 -5.94 1.19
N ASN A 221 2.96 -6.30 1.29
CA ASN A 221 1.86 -5.51 0.71
C ASN A 221 1.87 -4.09 1.29
N PHE A 222 1.99 -3.94 2.62
CA PHE A 222 2.03 -2.64 3.28
C PHE A 222 3.22 -1.80 2.80
N PHE A 223 4.38 -2.42 2.62
CA PHE A 223 5.55 -1.75 2.07
C PHE A 223 5.34 -1.29 0.63
N ILE A 224 4.72 -2.11 -0.22
CA ILE A 224 4.36 -1.74 -1.59
C ILE A 224 3.38 -0.57 -1.58
N HIS A 225 2.38 -0.57 -0.69
CA HIS A 225 1.46 0.54 -0.50
C HIS A 225 2.17 1.81 -0.02
N ASN A 226 3.10 1.70 0.93
CA ASN A 226 3.93 2.82 1.38
C ASN A 226 4.69 3.44 0.21
N LEU A 227 5.34 2.62 -0.62
CA LEU A 227 6.06 3.05 -1.82
C LEU A 227 5.12 3.63 -2.88
N ALA A 228 3.96 3.03 -3.11
CA ALA A 228 2.98 3.51 -4.08
C ALA A 228 2.45 4.88 -3.67
N GLN A 229 2.04 5.04 -2.41
CA GLN A 229 1.51 6.30 -1.90
C GLN A 229 2.60 7.36 -1.72
N MET A 230 3.87 7.02 -1.45
CA MET A 230 4.95 8.01 -1.54
C MET A 230 5.12 8.58 -2.96
N LYS A 231 4.73 7.83 -3.98
CA LYS A 231 4.67 8.32 -5.37
C LYS A 231 3.47 9.24 -5.61
N PHE A 232 2.49 9.29 -4.69
CA PHE A 232 1.28 10.12 -4.77
C PHE A 232 1.20 11.24 -3.72
N THR A 233 1.90 11.16 -2.57
CA THR A 233 1.83 12.16 -1.48
C THR A 233 2.80 13.34 -1.64
N GLY A 234 3.47 13.45 -2.79
CA GLY A 234 4.25 14.65 -3.12
C GLY A 234 3.39 15.74 -3.75
N SER A 235 2.41 16.29 -3.02
CA SER A 235 1.70 17.55 -3.33
C SER A 235 0.90 17.55 -4.65
N ASP A 236 -0.03 18.50 -4.79
CA ASP A 236 -0.65 18.91 -6.07
C ASP A 236 0.38 19.55 -7.05
N ALA A 237 1.64 19.15 -6.96
CA ALA A 237 2.73 19.56 -7.82
C ALA A 237 3.13 18.36 -8.67
N ARG A 238 3.08 18.53 -9.99
CA ARG A 238 3.60 17.60 -10.99
C ARG A 238 4.89 16.90 -10.48
N PRO A 239 5.06 15.57 -10.64
CA PRO A 239 6.19 14.84 -10.08
C PRO A 239 7.53 15.49 -10.48
N THR A 240 8.22 16.10 -9.50
CA THR A 240 9.46 16.86 -9.72
C THR A 240 10.68 15.95 -9.68
N LEU A 241 11.55 15.97 -10.69
CA LEU A 241 12.79 15.17 -10.73
C LEU A 241 13.78 15.65 -9.66
N SER A 242 14.42 14.71 -8.94
CA SER A 242 15.38 15.00 -7.87
C SER A 242 16.57 15.83 -8.38
N PHE A 243 16.91 15.65 -9.65
CA PHE A 243 17.99 16.32 -10.36
C PHE A 243 17.53 17.53 -11.21
N ALA A 244 16.23 17.83 -11.24
CA ALA A 244 15.68 18.98 -11.94
C ALA A 244 14.53 19.59 -11.12
N PRO A 245 14.86 20.44 -10.12
CA PRO A 245 13.86 21.01 -9.21
C PRO A 245 12.98 22.08 -9.86
N ARG A 246 13.31 22.54 -11.08
CA ARG A 246 12.53 23.52 -11.84
C ARG A 246 11.77 22.83 -12.96
N THR A 247 10.49 23.16 -13.11
CA THR A 247 9.67 22.70 -14.25
C THR A 247 10.00 23.53 -15.48
N HIS A 248 10.47 22.88 -16.53
CA HIS A 248 10.65 23.50 -17.84
C HIS A 248 9.37 23.31 -18.66
N THR A 249 8.90 24.38 -19.28
CA THR A 249 7.74 24.35 -20.19
C THR A 249 8.18 24.74 -21.60
N ILE A 250 7.39 24.39 -22.62
CA ILE A 250 7.62 24.84 -24.00
C ILE A 250 7.73 26.39 -24.06
N LYS A 251 6.93 27.10 -23.26
CA LYS A 251 6.97 28.58 -23.21
C LYS A 251 8.25 29.13 -22.61
N THR A 252 8.79 28.49 -21.57
CA THR A 252 9.99 28.98 -20.85
C THR A 252 11.30 28.46 -21.41
N SER A 253 11.27 27.35 -22.14
CA SER A 253 12.48 26.63 -22.55
C SER A 253 12.47 26.17 -24.00
N GLY A 254 11.41 26.45 -24.76
CA GLY A 254 11.30 26.04 -26.16
C GLY A 254 11.11 24.53 -26.33
N ARG A 255 10.61 24.13 -27.50
CA ARG A 255 10.48 22.72 -27.86
C ARG A 255 11.85 22.11 -28.14
N ILE A 256 12.04 20.91 -27.63
CA ILE A 256 13.22 20.10 -27.92
C ILE A 256 13.07 19.54 -29.34
N ARG A 257 14.06 19.83 -30.20
CA ARG A 257 14.11 19.33 -31.57
C ARG A 257 14.84 17.99 -31.65
N ASP A 258 15.92 17.82 -30.88
CA ASP A 258 16.74 16.61 -30.91
C ASP A 258 17.45 16.39 -29.57
N VAL A 259 17.62 15.13 -29.17
CA VAL A 259 18.30 14.72 -27.93
C VAL A 259 19.04 13.41 -28.15
N PHE A 260 20.32 13.39 -27.81
CA PHE A 260 21.10 12.15 -27.87
C PHE A 260 22.29 12.16 -26.89
N LEU A 261 22.72 10.95 -26.51
CA LEU A 261 23.88 10.76 -25.66
C LEU A 261 25.16 10.77 -26.51
N CYS A 262 26.02 11.76 -26.29
CA CYS A 262 27.25 11.93 -27.05
C CYS A 262 28.40 11.04 -26.55
N ARG A 263 28.55 10.92 -25.22
CA ARG A 263 29.66 10.20 -24.58
C ARG A 263 29.31 9.82 -23.15
N HIS A 264 30.09 8.91 -22.56
CA HIS A 264 30.07 8.61 -21.14
C HIS A 264 31.34 9.11 -20.45
N GLU A 265 31.24 9.51 -19.19
CA GLU A 265 32.35 10.01 -18.38
C GLU A 265 32.42 9.22 -17.07
N ARG A 266 33.63 8.89 -16.62
CA ARG A 266 33.83 8.14 -15.38
C ARG A 266 33.87 9.11 -14.20
N VAL A 267 33.04 8.86 -13.20
CA VAL A 267 32.98 9.67 -11.97
C VAL A 267 33.65 8.92 -10.83
N PHE A 268 34.51 9.63 -10.11
CA PHE A 268 35.30 9.05 -9.02
C PHE A 268 34.77 9.39 -7.61
N ASN A 269 33.98 10.46 -7.46
CA ASN A 269 33.38 10.92 -6.19
C ASN A 269 32.01 11.60 -6.47
N PRO A 270 30.98 11.45 -5.60
CA PRO A 270 30.94 10.72 -4.33
C PRO A 270 30.68 9.20 -4.48
N ASN A 271 30.31 8.72 -5.67
CA ASN A 271 30.14 7.29 -5.97
C ASN A 271 30.93 6.91 -7.23
N LYS A 272 31.68 5.80 -7.20
CA LYS A 272 32.35 5.25 -8.40
C LYS A 272 31.29 4.82 -9.42
N GLY A 273 31.26 5.46 -10.59
CA GLY A 273 30.24 5.18 -11.61
C GLY A 273 30.50 5.86 -12.95
N TYR A 274 29.50 5.84 -13.83
CA TYR A 274 29.51 6.53 -15.12
C TYR A 274 28.34 7.52 -15.20
N THR A 275 28.63 8.71 -15.71
CA THR A 275 27.63 9.67 -16.18
C THR A 275 27.61 9.68 -17.70
N TYR A 276 26.50 10.09 -18.27
CA TYR A 276 26.25 10.19 -19.70
C TYR A 276 26.01 11.64 -20.06
N VAL A 277 26.74 12.12 -21.07
CA VAL A 277 26.62 13.49 -21.56
C VAL A 277 25.55 13.52 -22.65
N VAL A 278 24.43 14.13 -22.33
CA VAL A 278 23.28 14.31 -23.21
C VAL A 278 23.39 15.67 -23.88
N LYS A 279 23.34 15.68 -25.21
CA LYS A 279 23.20 16.91 -26.00
C LYS A 279 21.72 17.15 -26.26
N VAL A 280 21.24 18.33 -25.92
CA VAL A 280 19.86 18.77 -26.12
C VAL A 280 19.87 19.92 -27.11
N GLN A 281 19.15 19.77 -28.22
CA GLN A 281 18.96 20.81 -29.22
C GLN A 281 17.50 21.27 -29.21
N ARG A 282 17.29 22.58 -29.17
CA ARG A 282 15.96 23.19 -29.19
C ARG A 282 15.67 23.82 -30.55
N GLU A 283 14.40 24.09 -30.84
CA GLU A 283 13.97 24.70 -32.12
C GLU A 283 14.52 26.13 -32.31
N SER A 284 14.76 26.87 -31.22
CA SER A 284 15.38 28.19 -31.26
C SER A 284 16.79 28.11 -31.86
N PRO A 285 17.12 28.91 -32.89
CA PRO A 285 18.42 28.84 -33.56
C PRO A 285 19.58 29.10 -32.57
N GLY A 286 20.49 28.12 -32.43
CA GLY A 286 21.71 28.26 -31.63
C GLY A 286 21.65 27.73 -30.19
N ASP A 287 20.50 27.26 -29.70
CA ASP A 287 20.34 26.77 -28.32
C ASP A 287 20.69 25.27 -28.21
N VAL A 288 21.97 24.98 -28.04
CA VAL A 288 22.51 23.64 -27.79
C VAL A 288 23.04 23.57 -26.36
N ALA A 289 22.46 22.69 -25.55
CA ALA A 289 22.88 22.45 -24.18
C ALA A 289 23.49 21.05 -24.01
N PHE A 290 24.45 20.92 -23.09
CA PHE A 290 25.00 19.64 -22.67
C PHE A 290 24.68 19.42 -21.20
N VAL A 291 24.04 18.29 -20.88
CA VAL A 291 23.70 17.91 -19.50
C VAL A 291 24.28 16.53 -19.17
N GLN A 292 24.83 16.38 -17.97
CA GLN A 292 25.34 15.10 -17.48
C GLN A 292 24.27 14.41 -16.64
N ARG A 293 24.01 13.14 -16.93
CA ARG A 293 23.04 12.33 -16.17
C ARG A 293 23.56 10.92 -15.89
N THR A 294 23.21 10.38 -14.73
CA THR A 294 23.46 8.99 -14.33
C THR A 294 22.35 8.08 -14.88
N PHE A 295 22.61 6.78 -14.90
CA PHE A 295 21.60 5.79 -15.29
C PHE A 295 20.38 5.84 -14.34
N GLU A 296 20.65 6.05 -13.06
CA GLU A 296 19.64 6.17 -11.99
C GLU A 296 18.71 7.37 -12.23
N GLU A 297 19.23 8.50 -12.73
CA GLU A 297 18.41 9.67 -13.07
C GLU A 297 17.52 9.42 -14.30
N PHE A 298 17.98 8.66 -15.30
CA PHE A 298 17.11 8.22 -16.40
C PHE A 298 16.02 7.26 -15.93
N GLN A 299 16.37 6.36 -15.00
CA GLN A 299 15.41 5.44 -14.41
C GLN A 299 14.37 6.20 -13.58
N GLU A 300 14.78 7.24 -12.86
CA GLU A 300 13.87 8.13 -12.13
C GLU A 300 12.90 8.85 -13.08
N LEU A 301 13.40 9.39 -14.20
CA LEU A 301 12.56 9.99 -15.25
C LEU A 301 11.52 9.01 -15.76
N HIS A 302 11.95 7.81 -16.16
CA HIS A 302 11.05 6.77 -16.65
C HIS A 302 9.99 6.39 -15.61
N ASN A 303 10.41 6.19 -14.36
CA ASN A 303 9.50 5.86 -13.27
C ASN A 303 8.45 6.96 -13.04
N LYS A 304 8.82 8.24 -13.21
CA LYS A 304 7.89 9.38 -13.08
C LYS A 304 6.94 9.50 -14.27
N LEU A 305 7.42 9.24 -15.48
CA LEU A 305 6.55 9.19 -16.66
C LEU A 305 5.49 8.09 -16.53
N ARG A 306 5.84 6.92 -15.95
CA ARG A 306 4.87 5.84 -15.66
C ARG A 306 3.79 6.20 -14.65
N LEU A 307 3.98 7.28 -13.88
CA LEU A 307 2.94 7.81 -12.99
C LEU A 307 1.95 8.71 -13.75
N LEU A 308 2.40 9.32 -14.84
CA LEU A 308 1.64 10.30 -15.61
C LEU A 308 0.93 9.68 -16.81
N PHE A 309 1.52 8.64 -17.41
CA PHE A 309 1.05 8.06 -18.66
C PHE A 309 0.86 6.54 -18.55
N PRO A 310 -0.17 5.97 -19.20
CA PRO A 310 -0.32 4.53 -19.36
C PRO A 310 0.95 3.89 -19.93
N SER A 311 1.27 2.68 -19.48
CA SER A 311 2.48 1.96 -19.96
C SER A 311 2.45 1.67 -21.47
N SER A 312 1.28 1.68 -22.11
CA SER A 312 1.12 1.55 -23.56
C SER A 312 1.62 2.77 -24.35
N LEU A 313 1.74 3.94 -23.72
CA LEU A 313 2.22 5.18 -24.35
C LEU A 313 3.71 5.44 -24.11
N LEU A 314 4.39 4.58 -23.34
CA LEU A 314 5.78 4.78 -22.95
C LEU A 314 6.69 3.72 -23.57
N PRO A 315 7.91 4.09 -24.02
CA PRO A 315 8.89 3.12 -24.47
C PRO A 315 9.40 2.26 -23.30
N SER A 316 9.84 1.04 -23.61
CA SER A 316 10.50 0.16 -22.64
C SER A 316 11.81 0.77 -22.14
N PHE A 317 12.03 0.73 -20.82
CA PHE A 317 13.28 1.20 -20.22
C PHE A 317 14.35 0.09 -20.15
N PRO A 318 15.64 0.40 -20.38
CA PRO A 318 16.72 -0.57 -20.29
C PRO A 318 16.80 -1.29 -18.92
N SER A 319 17.13 -2.58 -18.95
CA SER A 319 17.29 -3.38 -17.72
C SER A 319 18.44 -2.88 -16.86
N ARG A 320 18.26 -2.91 -15.54
CA ARG A 320 19.34 -2.63 -14.58
C ARG A 320 20.47 -3.66 -14.67
N PHE A 321 20.10 -4.91 -14.95
CA PHE A 321 21.02 -6.04 -15.06
C PHE A 321 21.45 -6.21 -16.51
N ILE A 322 22.75 -6.04 -16.74
CA ILE A 322 23.38 -6.33 -18.03
C ILE A 322 23.99 -7.72 -17.93
N ILE A 323 23.44 -8.66 -18.70
CA ILE A 323 23.94 -10.03 -18.78
C ILE A 323 25.22 -10.02 -19.63
N GLY A 324 26.36 -10.31 -19.02
CA GLY A 324 27.66 -10.42 -19.71
C GLY A 324 28.86 -10.18 -18.78
N ARG A 325 30.01 -10.81 -19.07
CA ARG A 325 31.27 -10.68 -18.31
C ARG A 325 32.05 -9.38 -18.62
N SER A 326 31.37 -8.33 -19.08
CA SER A 326 32.03 -7.12 -19.57
C SER A 326 32.50 -6.23 -18.41
N ARG A 327 33.76 -5.74 -18.48
CA ARG A 327 34.30 -4.76 -17.53
C ARG A 327 33.69 -3.37 -17.75
N GLY A 328 33.68 -2.54 -16.70
CA GLY A 328 32.82 -1.36 -16.53
C GLY A 328 32.68 -0.37 -17.70
N GLU A 329 33.68 -0.19 -18.55
CA GLU A 329 33.61 0.75 -19.69
C GLU A 329 32.75 0.22 -20.85
N ALA A 330 32.89 -1.06 -21.19
CA ALA A 330 32.03 -1.70 -22.20
C ALA A 330 30.55 -1.75 -21.74
N VAL A 331 30.32 -1.84 -20.43
CA VAL A 331 28.98 -1.75 -19.83
C VAL A 331 28.42 -0.34 -19.97
N ALA A 332 29.25 0.69 -19.77
CA ALA A 332 28.86 2.08 -19.95
C ALA A 332 28.51 2.39 -21.41
N GLU A 333 29.32 1.92 -22.37
CA GLU A 333 29.06 2.15 -23.79
C GLU A 333 27.76 1.47 -24.24
N ARG A 334 27.52 0.23 -23.83
CA ARG A 334 26.24 -0.46 -24.11
C ARG A 334 25.04 0.28 -23.49
N ARG A 335 25.17 0.74 -22.23
CA ARG A 335 24.11 1.54 -21.58
C ARG A 335 23.85 2.84 -22.32
N LYS A 336 24.89 3.48 -22.87
CA LYS A 336 24.75 4.69 -23.69
C LYS A 336 23.86 4.41 -24.90
N GLU A 337 24.12 3.32 -25.63
CA GLU A 337 23.30 2.93 -26.79
C GLU A 337 21.84 2.63 -26.41
N GLU A 338 21.63 1.85 -25.34
CA GLU A 338 20.29 1.51 -24.84
C GLU A 338 19.51 2.75 -24.38
N LEU A 339 20.16 3.68 -23.67
CA LEU A 339 19.57 4.95 -23.26
C LEU A 339 19.31 5.88 -24.45
N ASN A 340 20.17 5.86 -25.47
CA ASN A 340 19.95 6.65 -26.69
C ASN A 340 18.71 6.17 -27.45
N GLY A 341 18.51 4.85 -27.55
CA GLY A 341 17.28 4.27 -28.10
C GLY A 341 16.05 4.64 -27.28
N TYR A 342 16.13 4.56 -25.95
CA TYR A 342 15.04 4.96 -25.05
C TYR A 342 14.63 6.43 -25.25
N ILE A 343 15.60 7.36 -25.26
CA ILE A 343 15.31 8.79 -25.45
C ILE A 343 14.73 9.05 -26.83
N TRP A 344 15.29 8.43 -27.87
CA TRP A 344 14.79 8.58 -29.23
C TRP A 344 13.31 8.19 -29.32
N HIS A 345 12.92 7.07 -28.72
CA HIS A 345 11.51 6.69 -28.68
C HIS A 345 10.64 7.62 -27.82
N LEU A 346 11.21 8.20 -26.76
CA LEU A 346 10.47 9.11 -25.89
C LEU A 346 10.15 10.46 -26.57
N ILE A 347 11.10 11.05 -27.30
CA ILE A 347 10.89 12.32 -28.01
C ILE A 347 10.01 12.17 -29.27
N HIS A 348 9.86 10.94 -29.78
CA HIS A 348 8.98 10.60 -30.91
C HIS A 348 7.69 9.89 -30.45
N ALA A 349 7.40 9.87 -29.14
CA ALA A 349 6.15 9.34 -28.61
C ALA A 349 4.95 10.24 -28.96
N ALA A 350 3.75 9.89 -28.48
CA ALA A 350 2.58 10.73 -28.63
C ALA A 350 2.84 12.14 -28.06
N PRO A 351 2.27 13.23 -28.64
CA PRO A 351 2.56 14.60 -28.23
C PRO A 351 2.38 14.83 -26.73
N GLU A 352 1.42 14.16 -26.09
CA GLU A 352 1.15 14.25 -24.66
C GLU A 352 2.32 13.76 -23.79
N VAL A 353 3.18 12.89 -24.33
CA VAL A 353 4.36 12.31 -23.66
C VAL A 353 5.64 13.04 -24.06
N ALA A 354 5.75 13.46 -25.32
CA ALA A 354 6.95 14.10 -25.87
C ALA A 354 7.09 15.58 -25.51
N GLU A 355 5.97 16.28 -25.22
CA GLU A 355 5.88 17.69 -24.81
C GLU A 355 5.79 17.89 -23.30
#